data_AF-A0A542Q6U7-F1
#
_entry.id   AF-A0A542Q6U7-F1
#
_cell.length_a   1.000
_cell.length_b   1.000
_cell.length_c   1.000
_cell.angle_alpha   90.00
_cell.angle_beta   90.00
_cell.angle_gamma   90.00
#
_symmetry.space_group_name_H-M   'P 1'
#
loop_
_entity.id
_entity.type
_entity.pdbx_description
1 polymer ?
#
loop_
_entity_poly.entity_id
_entity_poly.type
_entity_poly.pdbx_seq_one_letter_code
_entity_poly.pdbx_strand_id
1 'polypeptide(L)'
;MARKTHYVPGTNITFTMKPGSVHIDNDSYLRTVLDNEVMTGKEIAREIKDIYYDVYGVNLDISTKSLAIEILGHVYPGEVAKFVKAEFDPPKWVIRELDEIVRRTKVIDCGEDNEGSEDGNRQLWDFLAKLFDTLGSMVTIPFPGM
;
A
#
# COMPACT_ATOMS: atom_id res chain seq x y z
N MET A 1 -8.86 -12.27 -14.29
CA MET A 1 -8.10 -11.08 -13.90
C MET A 1 -8.48 -9.93 -14.82
N ALA A 2 -9.00 -8.83 -14.27
CA ALA A 2 -9.32 -7.63 -15.03
C ALA A 2 -8.19 -6.62 -14.86
N ARG A 3 -7.58 -6.18 -15.97
CA ARG A 3 -6.60 -5.07 -15.99
C ARG A 3 -7.36 -3.75 -15.99
N LYS A 4 -6.94 -2.80 -15.17
CA LYS A 4 -7.50 -1.45 -15.06
C LYS A 4 -6.39 -0.41 -15.14
N THR A 5 -6.76 0.74 -15.69
CA THR A 5 -5.94 1.95 -15.72
C THR A 5 -6.81 3.09 -15.20
N HIS A 6 -6.39 3.72 -14.12
CA HIS A 6 -6.99 4.93 -13.59
C HIS A 6 -6.15 6.12 -14.04
N TYR A 7 -6.74 7.05 -14.78
CA TYR A 7 -6.05 8.22 -15.32
C TYR A 7 -6.16 9.39 -14.35
N VAL A 8 -5.04 10.05 -14.09
CA VAL A 8 -4.94 11.23 -13.24
C VAL A 8 -4.21 12.34 -14.01
N PRO A 9 -4.23 13.61 -13.58
CA PRO A 9 -3.56 14.68 -14.31
C PRO A 9 -2.09 14.35 -14.64
N GLY A 10 -1.79 14.24 -15.94
CA GLY A 10 -0.42 14.02 -16.45
C GLY A 10 0.16 12.61 -16.31
N THR A 11 -0.54 11.65 -15.72
CA THR A 11 -0.03 10.26 -15.54
C THR A 11 -1.19 9.26 -15.34
N ASN A 12 -0.89 8.03 -14.92
CA ASN A 12 -1.89 7.00 -14.63
C ASN A 12 -1.41 6.04 -13.54
N ILE A 13 -2.35 5.25 -13.03
CA ILE A 13 -2.12 4.15 -12.10
C ILE A 13 -2.65 2.89 -12.77
N THR A 14 -1.84 1.84 -12.84
CA THR A 14 -2.24 0.57 -13.43
C THR A 14 -2.24 -0.54 -12.40
N PHE A 15 -3.26 -1.39 -12.49
CA PHE A 15 -3.46 -2.49 -11.56
C PHE A 15 -4.31 -3.59 -12.20
N THR A 16 -4.13 -4.80 -11.70
CA THR A 16 -4.92 -5.97 -12.07
C THR A 16 -5.75 -6.38 -10.87
N MET A 17 -6.94 -6.93 -11.09
CA MET A 17 -7.80 -7.40 -10.01
C MET A 17 -8.42 -8.75 -10.33
N LYS A 18 -8.67 -9.53 -9.27
CA LYS A 18 -9.52 -10.72 -9.25
C LYS A 18 -10.37 -10.64 -7.98
N PRO A 19 -11.46 -11.43 -7.86
CA PRO A 19 -12.14 -11.56 -6.57
C PRO A 19 -11.12 -11.88 -5.47
N GLY A 20 -11.17 -11.12 -4.39
CA GLY A 20 -10.29 -11.19 -3.23
C GLY A 20 -8.93 -10.49 -3.36
N SER A 21 -8.55 -9.89 -4.50
CA SER A 21 -7.22 -9.28 -4.60
C SER A 21 -7.05 -8.19 -5.67
N VAL A 22 -6.08 -7.32 -5.44
CA VAL A 22 -5.59 -6.29 -6.37
C VAL A 22 -4.06 -6.35 -6.45
N HIS A 23 -3.52 -6.32 -7.65
CA HIS A 23 -2.09 -6.28 -7.94
C HIS A 23 -1.76 -4.94 -8.59
N ILE A 24 -1.11 -4.04 -7.86
CA ILE A 24 -0.77 -2.68 -8.33
C ILE A 24 0.64 -2.71 -8.93
N ASP A 25 0.79 -2.10 -10.11
CA ASP A 25 2.09 -2.00 -10.75
C ASP A 25 2.94 -0.94 -10.02
N ASN A 26 4.06 -1.37 -9.43
CA ASN A 26 5.04 -0.45 -8.82
C ASN A 26 5.97 0.13 -9.89
N ASP A 27 5.38 0.89 -10.82
CA ASP A 27 6.08 1.49 -11.94
C ASP A 27 6.44 2.95 -11.69
N SER A 28 7.14 3.55 -12.67
CA SER A 28 7.50 4.97 -12.61
C SER A 28 6.29 5.91 -12.61
N TYR A 29 5.14 5.49 -13.15
CA TYR A 29 3.93 6.31 -13.19
C TYR A 29 3.31 6.42 -11.79
N LEU A 30 3.18 5.30 -11.07
CA LEU A 30 2.74 5.30 -9.68
C LEU A 30 3.66 6.15 -8.80
N ARG A 31 4.98 5.98 -8.96
CA ARG A 31 5.95 6.82 -8.23
C ARG A 31 5.81 8.30 -8.58
N THR A 32 5.54 8.64 -9.84
CA THR A 32 5.30 10.03 -10.28
C THR A 32 4.03 10.61 -9.66
N VAL A 33 2.96 9.81 -9.53
CA VAL A 33 1.72 10.24 -8.86
C VAL A 33 2.01 10.68 -7.42
N LEU A 34 2.80 9.87 -6.70
CA LEU A 34 3.12 10.10 -5.30
C LEU A 34 4.17 11.22 -5.12
N ASP A 35 5.26 11.22 -5.90
CA ASP A 35 6.34 12.21 -5.83
C ASP A 35 5.84 13.63 -6.16
N ASN A 36 4.89 13.76 -7.09
CA ASN A 36 4.32 15.06 -7.49
C ASN A 36 3.05 15.42 -6.70
N GLU A 37 2.66 14.63 -5.69
CA GLU A 37 1.46 14.84 -4.88
C GLU A 37 0.18 14.97 -5.74
N VAL A 38 0.13 14.29 -6.90
CA VAL A 38 -1.09 14.23 -7.74
C VAL A 38 -2.19 13.50 -6.99
N MET A 39 -1.82 12.45 -6.25
CA MET A 39 -2.65 11.78 -5.26
C MET A 39 -1.78 11.28 -4.12
N THR A 40 -2.36 11.24 -2.93
CA THR A 40 -1.78 10.61 -1.74
C THR A 40 -1.98 9.09 -1.75
N GLY A 41 -1.18 8.34 -1.00
CA GLY A 41 -1.35 6.87 -0.90
C GLY A 41 -2.75 6.46 -0.44
N LYS A 42 -3.38 7.28 0.42
CA LYS A 42 -4.74 7.07 0.91
C LYS A 42 -5.82 7.33 -0.14
N GLU A 43 -5.65 8.34 -1.00
CA GLU A 43 -6.55 8.59 -2.12
C GLU A 43 -6.46 7.46 -3.14
N ILE A 44 -5.23 7.01 -3.47
CA ILE A 44 -5.03 5.86 -4.37
C ILE A 44 -5.71 4.61 -3.81
N ALA A 45 -5.53 4.33 -2.52
CA ALA A 45 -6.16 3.19 -1.86
C ALA A 45 -7.70 3.27 -1.89
N ARG A 46 -8.30 4.47 -1.75
CA ARG A 46 -9.75 4.65 -1.87
C ARG A 46 -10.23 4.39 -3.29
N GLU A 47 -9.62 5.04 -4.28
CA GLU A 47 -9.99 4.87 -5.69
C GLU A 47 -9.91 3.41 -6.14
N ILE A 48 -8.85 2.69 -5.74
CA ILE A 48 -8.71 1.26 -6.07
C ILE A 48 -9.84 0.44 -5.45
N LYS A 49 -10.21 0.71 -4.19
CA LYS A 49 -11.30 0.01 -3.52
C LYS A 49 -12.67 0.32 -4.12
N ASP A 50 -12.91 1.56 -4.51
CA ASP A 50 -14.15 1.97 -5.16
C ASP A 50 -14.29 1.31 -6.54
N ILE A 51 -13.21 1.31 -7.34
CA ILE A 51 -13.18 0.61 -8.63
C ILE A 51 -13.34 -0.90 -8.45
N TYR A 52 -12.78 -1.48 -7.40
CA TYR A 52 -12.97 -2.89 -7.08
C TYR A 52 -14.44 -3.22 -6.77
N TYR A 53 -15.10 -2.38 -5.95
CA TYR A 53 -16.52 -2.51 -5.63
C TYR A 53 -17.39 -2.41 -6.89
N ASP A 54 -17.10 -1.46 -7.78
CA ASP A 54 -17.83 -1.30 -9.05
C ASP A 54 -17.71 -2.52 -9.96
N VAL A 55 -16.59 -3.24 -9.90
CA VAL A 55 -16.33 -4.43 -10.73
C VAL A 55 -16.96 -5.69 -10.13
N TYR A 56 -16.90 -5.88 -8.81
CA TYR A 56 -17.28 -7.13 -8.16
C TYR A 56 -18.54 -7.07 -7.29
N GLY A 57 -19.08 -5.87 -7.03
CA GLY A 57 -20.26 -5.66 -6.19
C GLY A 57 -20.02 -5.93 -4.70
N VAL A 58 -18.75 -6.13 -4.30
CA VAL A 58 -18.33 -6.39 -2.92
C VAL A 58 -17.10 -5.57 -2.59
N ASN A 59 -16.96 -5.17 -1.33
CA ASN A 59 -15.77 -4.45 -0.87
C ASN A 59 -14.57 -5.40 -0.80
N LEU A 60 -13.40 -4.93 -1.23
CA LEU A 60 -12.14 -5.61 -0.94
C LEU A 60 -11.89 -5.59 0.58
N ASP A 61 -11.68 -6.76 1.19
CA ASP A 61 -11.45 -6.91 2.64
C ASP A 61 -10.03 -6.49 3.07
N ILE A 62 -9.72 -5.22 2.83
CA ILE A 62 -8.54 -4.50 3.33
C ILE A 62 -8.92 -3.10 3.80
N SER A 63 -8.38 -2.67 4.94
CA SER A 63 -8.61 -1.29 5.36
C SER A 63 -7.92 -0.34 4.38
N THR A 64 -8.55 0.80 4.08
CA THR A 64 -7.95 1.83 3.21
C THR A 64 -6.57 2.27 3.70
N LYS A 65 -6.36 2.29 5.03
CA LYS A 65 -5.08 2.66 5.63
C LYS A 65 -4.02 1.56 5.44
N SER A 66 -4.37 0.28 5.63
CA SER A 66 -3.45 -0.82 5.36
C SER A 66 -3.02 -0.81 3.89
N LEU A 67 -3.98 -0.68 2.97
CA LEU A 67 -3.68 -0.59 1.54
C LEU A 67 -2.81 0.63 1.20
N ALA A 68 -3.07 1.79 1.82
CA ALA A 68 -2.25 2.98 1.62
C ALA A 68 -0.81 2.77 2.09
N ILE A 69 -0.61 2.13 3.24
CA ILE A 69 0.72 1.85 3.80
C ILE A 69 1.45 0.81 2.99
N GLU A 70 0.74 -0.19 2.48
CA GLU A 70 1.29 -1.17 1.55
C GLU A 70 1.78 -0.50 0.26
N ILE A 71 0.97 0.39 -0.33
CA ILE A 71 1.38 1.20 -1.49
C ILE A 71 2.65 1.99 -1.18
N LEU A 72 2.66 2.76 -0.08
CA LEU A 72 3.82 3.57 0.31
C LEU A 72 5.03 2.70 0.67
N GLY A 73 4.82 1.56 1.32
CA GLY A 73 5.83 0.60 1.74
C GLY A 73 6.52 -0.07 0.57
N HIS A 74 5.85 -0.25 -0.56
CA HIS A 74 6.46 -0.78 -1.77
C HIS A 74 7.07 0.30 -2.69
N VAL A 75 6.49 1.51 -2.73
CA VAL A 75 7.04 2.62 -3.53
C VAL A 75 8.27 3.24 -2.86
N TYR A 76 8.26 3.36 -1.53
CA TYR A 76 9.32 3.97 -0.71
C TYR A 76 9.83 3.00 0.39
N PRO A 77 10.27 1.79 0.01
CA PRO A 77 10.56 0.74 0.99
C PRO A 77 11.69 1.11 1.94
N GLY A 78 12.71 1.81 1.43
CA GLY A 78 13.85 2.25 2.23
C GLY A 78 13.47 3.34 3.22
N GLU A 79 12.66 4.31 2.79
CA GLU A 79 12.18 5.41 3.62
C GLU A 79 11.24 4.91 4.71
N VAL A 80 10.28 4.03 4.38
CA VAL A 80 9.38 3.40 5.35
C VAL A 80 10.18 2.57 6.36
N ALA A 81 11.10 1.71 5.91
CA ALA A 81 11.91 0.91 6.81
C ALA A 81 12.79 1.78 7.73
N LYS A 82 13.39 2.85 7.20
CA LYS A 82 14.21 3.78 7.97
C LYS A 82 13.37 4.53 9.02
N PHE A 83 12.22 5.06 8.63
CA PHE A 83 11.31 5.76 9.54
C PHE A 83 10.86 4.84 10.67
N VAL A 84 10.38 3.64 10.35
CA VAL A 84 9.88 2.70 11.35
C VAL A 84 10.98 2.27 12.33
N LYS A 85 12.21 2.03 11.86
CA LYS A 85 13.34 1.63 12.73
C LYS A 85 13.94 2.80 13.53
N ALA A 86 13.77 4.04 13.07
CA ALA A 86 14.32 5.22 13.75
C ALA A 86 13.39 5.71 14.86
N GLU A 87 12.08 5.70 14.60
CA GLU A 87 11.08 6.22 15.52
C GLU A 87 10.57 5.15 16.50
N PHE A 88 10.77 3.86 16.19
CA PHE A 88 10.24 2.74 16.99
C PHE A 88 11.29 1.66 17.28
N ASP A 89 11.02 0.88 18.32
CA ASP A 89 11.65 -0.42 18.58
C ASP A 89 10.66 -1.53 18.14
N PRO A 90 10.51 -1.77 16.82
CA PRO A 90 9.53 -2.73 16.33
C PRO A 90 9.96 -4.16 16.67
N PRO A 91 9.00 -5.10 16.83
CA PRO A 91 9.32 -6.51 17.00
C PRO A 91 10.25 -7.04 15.88
N LYS A 92 11.12 -8.00 16.21
CA LYS A 92 12.08 -8.58 15.24
C LYS A 92 11.43 -9.11 13.96
N TRP A 93 10.20 -9.61 14.04
CA TRP A 93 9.47 -10.08 12.86
C TRP A 93 9.14 -8.92 11.91
N VAL A 94 8.73 -7.76 12.41
CA VAL A 94 8.49 -6.54 11.61
C VAL A 94 9.76 -6.08 10.91
N ILE A 95 10.90 -6.10 11.61
CA ILE A 95 12.20 -5.75 11.03
C ILE A 95 12.53 -6.68 9.87
N ARG A 96 12.32 -7.99 10.04
CA ARG A 96 12.57 -8.98 8.99
C ARG A 96 11.72 -8.71 7.76
N GLU A 97 10.41 -8.50 7.94
CA GLU A 97 9.49 -8.24 6.84
C GLU A 97 9.82 -6.93 6.10
N LEU A 98 10.15 -5.85 6.83
CA LEU A 98 10.61 -4.60 6.23
C LEU A 98 11.90 -4.80 5.39
N ASP A 99 12.85 -5.59 5.88
CA ASP A 99 14.08 -5.90 5.14
C ASP A 99 13.82 -6.76 3.89
N GLU A 100 12.79 -7.60 3.91
CA GLU A 100 12.36 -8.39 2.76
C GLU A 100 11.70 -7.51 1.68
N ILE A 101 10.86 -6.55 2.08
CA ILE A 101 10.22 -5.60 1.16
C ILE A 101 11.26 -4.69 0.48
N VAL A 102 12.26 -4.21 1.21
CA VAL A 102 13.38 -3.45 0.63
C VAL A 102 14.10 -4.25 -0.48
N ARG A 103 14.03 -5.59 -0.45
CA ARG A 103 14.63 -6.46 -1.47
C ARG A 103 13.69 -6.82 -2.63
N ARG A 104 12.37 -6.61 -2.51
CA ARG A 104 11.34 -7.03 -3.48
C ARG A 104 10.43 -5.86 -3.85
N THR A 105 10.69 -5.20 -4.98
CA THR A 105 10.02 -3.91 -5.29
C THR A 105 9.23 -3.88 -6.59
N LYS A 106 9.01 -4.98 -7.32
CA LYS A 106 8.45 -4.89 -8.69
C LYS A 106 6.92 -4.81 -8.76
N VAL A 107 6.18 -5.44 -7.85
CA VAL A 107 4.71 -5.49 -7.86
C VAL A 107 4.23 -5.41 -6.42
N ILE A 108 3.09 -4.74 -6.22
CA ILE A 108 2.38 -4.64 -4.93
C ILE A 108 1.20 -5.59 -5.00
N ASP A 109 1.26 -6.69 -4.24
CA ASP A 109 0.23 -7.72 -4.28
C ASP A 109 -0.64 -7.64 -3.02
N CYS A 110 -1.85 -7.06 -3.14
CA CYS A 110 -2.76 -6.82 -2.02
C CYS A 110 -3.96 -7.79 -2.09
N GLY A 111 -4.35 -8.44 -0.98
CA GLY A 111 -5.49 -9.37 -1.01
C GLY A 111 -6.12 -9.70 0.35
N GLU A 112 -7.21 -10.48 0.29
CA GLU A 112 -7.93 -11.01 1.45
C GLU A 112 -7.20 -12.22 2.07
N ASP A 113 -7.30 -12.39 3.38
CA ASP A 113 -6.58 -13.44 4.14
C ASP A 113 -7.06 -14.88 3.83
N ASN A 114 -8.26 -15.03 3.27
CA ASN A 114 -9.00 -16.29 3.30
C ASN A 114 -8.95 -17.11 2.00
N GLU A 115 -8.47 -16.56 0.89
CA GLU A 115 -8.39 -17.24 -0.42
C GLU A 115 -6.95 -17.28 -0.96
N GLY A 116 -6.13 -18.17 -0.42
CA GLY A 116 -4.80 -18.47 -0.96
C GLY A 116 -3.86 -17.26 -0.98
N SER A 117 -3.69 -16.64 0.20
CA SER A 117 -2.87 -15.44 0.45
C SER A 117 -1.65 -15.31 -0.49
N GLU A 118 -1.81 -14.53 -1.56
CA GLU A 118 -0.70 -14.04 -2.38
C GLU A 118 0.02 -12.87 -1.70
N ASP A 119 -0.63 -12.21 -0.72
CA ASP A 119 -0.04 -11.22 0.18
C ASP A 119 0.47 -11.90 1.47
N GLY A 120 1.73 -12.35 1.45
CA GLY A 120 2.37 -12.96 2.63
C GLY A 120 2.62 -11.97 3.78
N ASN A 121 2.37 -10.68 3.57
CA ASN A 121 2.82 -9.60 4.43
C ASN A 121 1.66 -8.74 4.98
N ARG A 122 0.40 -9.16 4.79
CA ARG A 122 -0.78 -8.45 5.29
C ARG A 122 -0.71 -8.09 6.78
N GLN A 123 -0.18 -9.00 7.58
CA GLN A 123 0.06 -8.78 9.02
C GLN A 123 1.02 -7.63 9.30
N LEU A 124 2.03 -7.41 8.45
CA LEU A 124 2.91 -6.25 8.53
C LEU A 124 2.12 -4.96 8.26
N TRP A 125 1.34 -4.92 7.17
CA TRP A 125 0.61 -3.73 6.77
C TRP A 125 -0.44 -3.30 7.80
N ASP A 126 -1.18 -4.26 8.34
CA ASP A 126 -2.14 -4.00 9.42
C ASP A 126 -1.46 -3.59 10.74
N PHE A 127 -0.28 -4.13 11.03
CA PHE A 127 0.53 -3.68 12.17
C PHE A 127 0.99 -2.23 11.99
N LEU A 128 1.54 -1.90 10.82
CA LEU A 128 2.00 -0.55 10.50
C LEU A 128 0.84 0.46 10.48
N ALA A 129 -0.36 0.04 10.02
CA ALA A 129 -1.57 0.86 10.08
C ALA A 129 -1.93 1.28 11.51
N LYS A 130 -1.98 0.31 12.43
CA LYS A 130 -2.26 0.56 13.85
C LYS A 130 -1.16 1.39 14.51
N LEU A 131 0.10 1.12 14.16
CA LEU A 131 1.24 1.89 14.63
C LEU A 131 1.08 3.36 14.22
N PHE A 132 0.87 3.63 12.93
CA PHE A 132 0.70 5.00 12.42
C PHE A 132 -0.56 5.70 12.93
N ASP A 133 -1.66 4.99 13.19
CA ASP A 133 -2.84 5.54 13.88
C ASP A 133 -2.50 6.09 15.27
N THR A 134 -1.69 5.35 16.02
CA THR A 134 -1.25 5.78 17.36
C THR A 134 -0.38 7.04 17.26
N LEU A 135 0.41 7.15 16.19
CA LEU A 135 1.48 8.13 16.06
C LEU A 135 1.11 9.40 15.31
N GLY A 136 0.07 9.40 14.47
CA GLY A 136 -0.37 10.58 13.75
C GLY A 136 -0.79 11.75 14.66
N SER A 137 -0.93 11.48 15.97
CA SER A 137 -1.15 12.48 17.02
C SER A 137 0.14 13.03 17.66
N MET A 138 1.31 12.43 17.38
CA MET A 138 2.57 12.63 18.11
C MET A 138 3.77 12.97 17.22
N VAL A 139 3.83 12.46 15.98
CA VAL A 139 4.97 12.64 15.07
C VAL A 139 4.50 12.91 13.65
N THR A 140 5.17 13.83 12.94
CA THR A 140 4.92 14.07 11.52
C THR A 140 5.42 12.88 10.70
N ILE A 141 4.48 12.23 10.02
CA ILE A 141 4.78 11.13 9.09
C ILE A 141 5.31 11.74 7.77
N PRO A 142 6.53 11.40 7.31
CA PRO A 142 7.18 12.08 6.19
C PRO A 142 6.72 11.58 4.81
N PHE A 143 5.56 10.94 4.72
CA PHE A 143 5.03 10.35 3.49
C PHE A 143 3.78 11.11 3.02
N PRO A 144 3.58 11.31 1.71
CA PRO A 144 2.43 12.04 1.19
C PRO A 144 1.09 11.43 1.63
N GLY A 145 0.37 12.17 2.49
CA GLY A 145 -1.04 11.96 2.86
C GLY A 145 -1.40 10.70 3.65
N MET A 146 -0.69 10.44 4.75
CA MET A 146 -1.15 9.52 5.80
C MET A 146 -2.13 10.16 6.78
#